data_AF-A0A8E0RIM4-F1
#
_entry.id   AF-A0A8E0RIM4-F1
#
_cell.length_a   1.000
_cell.length_b   1.000
_cell.length_c   1.000
_cell.angle_alpha   90.00
_cell.angle_beta   90.00
_cell.angle_gamma   90.00
#
_symmetry.space_group_name_H-M   'P 1'
#
loop_
_entity.id
_entity.type
_entity.pdbx_description
1 polymer ?
#
loop_
_entity_poly.entity_id
_entity_poly.type
_entity_poly.pdbx_seq_one_letter_code
_entity_poly.pdbx_strand_id
1 'polypeptide(L)'
;MVTGVDRGFYVPLSVVSAVWLLVALLGPVFVPKGPNRLLIVISTVLTAACCYLFWVGTFLAQFHPLFGPQLSNESARIIMRNWTVSVFDLTSNGYVNEDVMYTFTYICVNMYSRARVC
;
A
#
# COMPACT_ATOMS: atom_id res chain seq x y z
N MET A 1 -11.43 3.31 26.00
CA MET A 1 -10.04 3.72 25.73
C MET A 1 -9.47 2.83 24.62
N VAL A 2 -10.00 2.97 23.40
CA VAL A 2 -9.64 2.19 22.19
C VAL A 2 -9.60 3.19 21.03
N THR A 3 -8.60 4.08 21.00
CA THR A 3 -8.53 5.17 20.02
C THR A 3 -7.13 5.42 19.48
N GLY A 4 -6.13 4.61 19.81
CA GLY A 4 -4.72 4.83 19.39
C GLY A 4 -4.31 3.95 18.22
N VAL A 5 -4.39 2.64 18.42
CA VAL A 5 -3.87 1.61 17.50
C VAL A 5 -4.80 1.38 16.30
N ASP A 6 -6.11 1.58 16.46
CA ASP A 6 -7.10 1.33 15.41
C ASP A 6 -6.90 2.28 14.22
N ARG A 7 -6.52 3.53 14.48
CA ARG A 7 -6.38 4.56 13.44
C ARG A 7 -5.29 4.22 12.42
N GLY A 8 -4.14 3.72 12.86
CA GLY A 8 -3.02 3.37 11.97
C GLY A 8 -3.34 2.23 10.99
N PHE A 9 -4.28 1.34 11.35
CA PHE A 9 -4.77 0.28 10.48
C PHE A 9 -5.88 0.77 9.54
N TYR A 10 -6.89 1.44 10.09
CA TYR A 10 -8.09 1.81 9.34
C TYR A 10 -7.83 2.95 8.34
N VAL A 11 -6.90 3.87 8.64
CA VAL A 11 -6.57 5.00 7.75
C VAL A 11 -6.06 4.52 6.38
N PRO A 12 -4.98 3.71 6.27
CA PRO A 12 -4.49 3.26 4.97
C PRO A 12 -5.48 2.35 4.25
N LEU A 13 -6.18 1.46 4.97
CA LEU A 13 -7.26 0.64 4.39
C LEU A 13 -8.33 1.49 3.74
N SER A 14 -8.85 2.50 4.45
CA SER A 14 -9.92 3.34 3.94
C SER A 14 -9.48 4.19 2.75
N VAL A 15 -8.29 4.80 2.82
CA VAL A 15 -7.76 5.67 1.76
C VAL A 15 -7.50 4.88 0.47
N VAL A 16 -6.79 3.74 0.55
CA VAL A 16 -6.42 2.98 -0.65
C VAL A 16 -7.62 2.27 -1.26
N SER A 17 -8.56 1.77 -0.43
CA SER A 17 -9.83 1.22 -0.92
C SER A 17 -10.63 2.28 -1.67
N ALA A 18 -10.71 3.51 -1.15
CA ALA A 18 -11.42 4.61 -1.82
C ALA A 18 -10.78 4.98 -3.17
N VAL A 19 -9.45 5.03 -3.25
CA VAL A 19 -8.74 5.32 -4.50
C VAL A 19 -9.03 4.26 -5.57
N TRP A 20 -8.89 2.97 -5.26
CA TRP A 20 -9.13 1.91 -6.24
C TRP A 20 -10.60 1.75 -6.61
N LEU A 21 -11.51 1.98 -5.66
CA LEU A 21 -12.95 2.00 -5.91
C LEU A 21 -13.34 3.16 -6.83
N LEU A 22 -12.75 4.35 -6.64
CA LEU A 22 -12.93 5.48 -7.56
C LEU A 22 -12.37 5.16 -8.95
N VAL A 23 -11.20 4.52 -9.06
CA VAL A 23 -10.63 4.12 -10.35
C VAL A 23 -11.54 3.10 -11.07
N ALA A 24 -12.09 2.13 -10.34
CA ALA A 24 -13.00 1.12 -10.88
C ALA A 24 -14.34 1.72 -11.35
N LEU A 25 -14.84 2.76 -10.69
CA LEU A 25 -16.10 3.44 -11.05
C LEU A 25 -15.92 4.52 -12.12
N LEU A 26 -14.91 5.38 -11.97
CA LEU A 26 -14.67 6.50 -12.88
C LEU A 26 -14.01 6.05 -14.18
N GLY A 27 -13.12 5.05 -14.12
CA GLY A 27 -12.42 4.52 -15.30
C GLY A 27 -13.37 4.20 -16.46
N PRO A 28 -14.42 3.39 -16.26
CA PRO A 28 -15.41 3.06 -17.30
C PRO A 28 -16.24 4.25 -17.82
N VAL A 29 -16.44 5.28 -16.99
CA VAL A 29 -17.22 6.49 -17.35
C VAL A 29 -16.42 7.39 -18.30
N PHE A 30 -15.10 7.47 -18.13
CA PHE A 30 -14.23 8.27 -18.98
C PHE A 30 -13.81 7.59 -20.30
N VAL A 31 -14.25 6.36 -20.59
CA VAL A 31 -13.91 5.68 -21.86
C VAL A 31 -14.79 6.18 -23.01
N PRO A 32 -14.22 6.84 -24.04
CA PRO A 32 -14.97 7.32 -25.20
C PRO A 32 -15.58 6.17 -25.98
N LYS A 33 -16.68 6.46 -26.70
CA LYS A 33 -17.40 5.47 -27.50
C LYS A 33 -16.56 5.09 -28.72
N GLY A 34 -16.09 3.83 -28.74
CA GLY A 34 -15.35 3.24 -29.85
C GLY A 34 -15.69 1.76 -30.03
N PRO A 35 -15.31 1.17 -31.18
CA PRO A 35 -15.63 -0.24 -31.50
C PRO A 35 -15.10 -1.23 -30.47
N ASN A 36 -13.98 -0.93 -29.81
CA ASN A 36 -13.34 -1.78 -28.81
C ASN A 36 -13.60 -1.32 -27.36
N ARG A 37 -14.69 -0.57 -27.11
CA ARG A 37 -14.98 0.01 -25.78
C ARG A 37 -15.07 -1.04 -24.68
N LEU A 38 -15.65 -2.21 -24.97
CA LEU A 38 -15.78 -3.28 -23.99
C LEU A 38 -14.40 -3.76 -23.51
N LEU A 39 -13.47 -3.99 -24.43
CA LEU A 39 -12.11 -4.44 -24.11
C LEU A 39 -11.38 -3.46 -23.18
N ILE A 40 -11.52 -2.16 -23.43
CA ILE A 40 -10.89 -1.12 -22.60
C ILE A 40 -11.53 -1.05 -21.20
N VAL A 41 -12.85 -1.20 -21.11
CA VAL A 41 -13.55 -1.19 -19.83
C VAL A 41 -13.19 -2.41 -18.99
N ILE A 42 -13.21 -3.62 -19.57
CA ILE A 42 -12.89 -4.84 -18.83
C ILE A 42 -11.43 -4.89 -18.40
N SER A 43 -10.50 -4.43 -19.23
CA SER A 43 -9.08 -4.38 -18.85
C SER A 43 -8.86 -3.39 -17.71
N THR A 44 -9.52 -2.23 -17.74
CA THR A 44 -9.45 -1.22 -16.67
C THR A 44 -10.00 -1.75 -15.34
N VAL A 45 -11.17 -2.40 -15.36
CA VAL A 45 -11.80 -2.96 -14.14
C VAL A 45 -10.99 -4.14 -13.59
N LEU A 46 -10.50 -5.03 -14.45
CA LEU A 46 -9.69 -6.18 -14.04
C LEU A 46 -8.36 -5.73 -13.43
N THR A 47 -7.68 -4.76 -14.03
CA THR A 47 -6.47 -4.18 -13.45
C THR A 47 -6.74 -3.56 -12.08
N ALA A 48 -7.81 -2.76 -11.93
CA ALA A 48 -8.17 -2.18 -10.64
C ALA A 48 -8.43 -3.25 -9.56
N ALA A 49 -9.12 -4.34 -9.93
CA ALA A 49 -9.37 -5.47 -9.04
C ALA A 49 -8.08 -6.19 -8.64
N CYS A 50 -7.21 -6.52 -9.60
CA CYS A 50 -5.93 -7.20 -9.33
C CYS A 50 -5.00 -6.35 -8.46
N CYS A 51 -4.90 -5.04 -8.73
CA CYS A 51 -4.07 -4.13 -7.93
C CYS A 51 -4.59 -3.98 -6.50
N TYR A 52 -5.91 -3.90 -6.31
CA TYR A 52 -6.51 -3.86 -4.98
C TYR A 52 -6.28 -5.16 -4.20
N LEU A 53 -6.50 -6.32 -4.83
CA LEU A 53 -6.28 -7.63 -4.20
C LEU A 53 -4.80 -7.84 -3.80
N PHE A 54 -3.86 -7.46 -4.66
CA PHE A 54 -2.44 -7.53 -4.34
C PHE A 54 -2.08 -6.61 -3.16
N TRP A 55 -2.61 -5.39 -3.15
CA TRP A 55 -2.36 -4.43 -2.08
C TRP A 55 -2.92 -4.94 -0.74
N VAL A 56 -4.20 -5.33 -0.68
CA VAL A 56 -4.81 -5.85 0.55
C VAL A 56 -4.13 -7.12 1.04
N GLY A 57 -3.72 -8.02 0.12
CA GLY A 57 -3.01 -9.24 0.49
C GLY A 57 -1.67 -8.98 1.18
N THR A 58 -0.85 -8.09 0.62
CA THR A 58 0.46 -7.72 1.22
C THR A 58 0.30 -6.92 2.51
N PHE A 59 -0.77 -6.14 2.63
CA PHE A 59 -1.16 -5.43 3.85
C PHE A 59 -1.52 -6.41 4.97
N LEU A 60 -2.44 -7.35 4.71
CA LEU A 60 -2.89 -8.35 5.68
C LEU A 60 -1.78 -9.34 6.08
N ALA A 61 -0.86 -9.66 5.16
CA ALA A 61 0.29 -10.52 5.47
C ALA A 61 1.17 -9.98 6.61
N GLN A 62 1.12 -8.68 6.87
CA GLN A 62 1.90 -8.00 7.90
C GLN A 62 1.09 -7.75 9.19
N PHE A 63 -0.20 -8.10 9.26
CA PHE A 63 -1.08 -7.74 10.39
C PHE A 63 -0.68 -8.39 11.71
N HIS A 64 -0.16 -9.62 11.66
CA HIS A 64 0.32 -10.35 12.83
C HIS A 64 1.67 -10.98 12.49
N PRO A 65 2.78 -10.22 12.58
CA PRO A 65 4.09 -10.70 12.17
C PRO A 65 4.54 -11.82 13.12
N LEU A 66 4.66 -13.04 12.59
CA LEU A 66 5.13 -14.21 13.34
C LEU A 66 6.66 -14.23 13.51
N PHE A 67 7.38 -13.48 12.67
CA PHE A 67 8.84 -13.42 12.67
C PHE A 67 9.33 -11.98 12.56
N GLY A 68 10.31 -11.64 13.39
CA GLY A 68 11.04 -10.36 13.32
C GLY A 68 12.25 -10.44 12.39
N PRO A 69 12.74 -9.30 11.88
CA PRO A 69 13.92 -9.23 11.03
C PRO A 69 15.19 -9.70 11.79
N GLN A 70 15.99 -10.56 11.16
CA GLN A 70 17.28 -11.02 11.70
C GLN A 70 18.39 -10.11 11.18
N LEU A 71 18.99 -9.31 12.05
CA LEU A 71 19.96 -8.27 11.66
C LEU A 71 21.30 -8.47 12.37
N SER A 72 22.40 -8.34 11.63
CA SER A 72 23.75 -8.35 12.20
C SER A 72 24.03 -7.06 12.97
N ASN A 73 24.90 -7.14 13.97
CA ASN A 73 25.21 -6.02 14.86
C ASN A 73 25.74 -4.78 14.10
N GLU A 74 26.48 -4.99 13.00
CA GLU A 74 26.97 -3.90 12.17
C GLU A 74 25.83 -3.16 11.45
N SER A 75 24.92 -3.90 10.82
CA SER A 75 23.75 -3.33 10.15
C SER A 75 22.83 -2.63 11.15
N ALA A 76 22.64 -3.20 12.35
CA ALA A 76 21.89 -2.54 13.43
C ALA A 76 22.51 -1.21 13.84
N ARG A 77 23.84 -1.14 13.92
CA ARG A 77 24.59 0.09 14.24
C ARG A 77 24.44 1.17 13.17
N ILE A 78 24.41 0.79 11.89
CA ILE A 78 24.21 1.72 10.78
C ILE A 78 22.80 2.31 10.83
N ILE A 79 21.78 1.47 11.04
CA ILE A 79 20.39 1.92 11.15
C ILE A 79 20.25 2.89 12.32
N MET A 80 20.77 2.54 13.50
CA MET A 80 20.75 3.42 14.68
C MET A 80 21.47 4.76 14.47
N ARG A 81 22.45 4.84 13.56
CA ARG A 81 23.13 6.10 13.23
C ARG A 81 22.37 6.96 12.23
N ASN A 82 21.70 6.34 11.26
CA ASN A 82 21.06 7.04 10.15
C ASN A 82 19.58 7.33 10.39
N TRP A 83 18.91 6.55 11.24
CA TRP A 83 17.50 6.68 11.54
C TRP A 83 17.37 7.29 12.94
N THR A 84 16.59 8.35 13.08
CA THR A 84 16.35 9.04 14.37
C THR A 84 15.47 8.25 15.34
N VAL A 85 14.94 7.11 14.88
CA VAL A 85 14.06 6.21 15.64
C VAL A 85 14.86 5.05 16.22
N SER A 86 14.70 4.79 17.51
CA SER A 86 15.33 3.65 18.20
C SER A 86 14.75 2.33 17.71
N VAL A 87 15.57 1.27 17.60
CA VAL A 87 15.09 -0.09 17.29
C VAL A 87 14.02 -0.56 18.29
N PHE A 88 14.12 -0.12 19.54
CA PHE A 88 13.13 -0.39 20.60
C PHE A 88 11.76 0.29 20.32
N ASP A 89 11.73 1.46 19.68
CA ASP A 89 10.48 2.15 19.31
C ASP A 89 9.74 1.48 18.15
N LEU A 90 10.45 0.79 17.26
CA LEU A 90 9.85 -0.03 16.19
C LEU A 90 9.00 -1.18 16.76
N THR A 91 9.38 -1.71 17.93
CA THR A 91 8.69 -2.80 18.62
C THR A 91 7.65 -2.31 19.63
N SER A 92 7.85 -1.12 20.22
CA SER A 92 7.04 -0.61 21.33
C SER A 92 5.92 0.37 20.93
N ASN A 93 6.12 1.18 19.88
CA ASN A 93 5.29 2.37 19.64
C ASN A 93 4.47 2.33 18.34
N GLY A 94 4.59 1.31 17.49
CA GLY A 94 3.72 1.14 16.31
C GLY A 94 3.85 2.20 15.20
N TYR A 95 4.76 3.18 15.34
CA TYR A 95 5.01 4.27 14.39
C TYR A 95 5.48 3.81 13.00
N VAL A 96 6.07 2.62 12.89
CA VAL A 96 6.44 2.01 11.59
C VAL A 96 5.26 1.73 10.66
N ASN A 97 4.05 1.56 11.20
CA ASN A 97 2.87 1.24 10.39
C ASN A 97 2.32 2.43 9.62
N GLU A 98 2.52 3.66 10.10
CA GLU A 98 2.13 4.85 9.32
C GLU A 98 3.10 5.04 8.15
N ASP A 99 4.41 5.09 8.38
CA ASP A 99 5.41 5.44 7.34
C ASP A 99 5.64 4.36 6.26
N VAL A 100 5.69 3.08 6.65
CA VAL A 100 5.86 1.97 5.69
C VAL A 100 4.65 1.88 4.77
N MET A 101 3.46 2.21 5.27
CA MET A 101 2.23 2.13 4.51
C MET A 101 2.05 3.26 3.50
N TYR A 102 2.39 4.49 3.90
CA TYR A 102 2.43 5.62 2.96
C TYR A 102 3.44 5.36 1.83
N THR A 103 4.57 4.71 2.15
CA THR A 103 5.59 4.33 1.15
C THR A 103 5.11 3.22 0.20
N PHE A 104 4.41 2.19 0.70
CA PHE A 104 3.85 1.13 -0.15
C PHE A 104 2.77 1.66 -1.12
N THR A 105 1.89 2.55 -0.65
CA THR A 105 0.92 3.23 -1.53
C THR A 105 1.63 4.07 -2.60
N TYR A 106 2.69 4.80 -2.22
CA TYR A 106 3.49 5.57 -3.17
C TYR A 106 4.15 4.68 -4.24
N ILE A 107 4.69 3.51 -3.87
CA ILE A 107 5.30 2.55 -4.80
C ILE A 107 4.26 1.98 -5.78
N CYS A 108 3.07 1.57 -5.29
CA CYS A 108 2.01 1.04 -6.16
C CYS A 108 1.47 2.08 -7.15
N VAL A 109 1.31 3.35 -6.73
CA VAL A 109 0.89 4.45 -7.61
C VAL A 109 1.99 4.79 -8.63
N ASN A 110 3.26 4.76 -8.23
CA ASN A 110 4.38 4.96 -9.15
C ASN A 110 4.49 3.82 -10.18
N MET A 111 4.14 2.60 -9.78
CA MET A 111 4.07 1.43 -10.67
C MET A 111 2.96 1.59 -11.73
N TYR A 112 1.81 2.19 -11.39
CA TYR A 112 0.75 2.53 -12.36
C TYR A 112 1.16 3.64 -13.35
N SER A 113 1.92 4.65 -12.91
CA SER A 113 2.47 5.68 -13.82
C SER A 113 3.57 5.15 -14.74
N ARG A 114 4.36 4.18 -14.31
CA ARG A 114 5.38 3.51 -15.16
C ARG A 114 4.82 2.45 -16.09
N ALA A 115 3.61 1.93 -15.85
CA ALA A 115 2.95 0.96 -16.72
C ALA A 115 2.37 1.57 -18.02
N ARG A 116 2.43 2.90 -18.21
CA ARG A 116 2.03 3.58 -19.46
C ARG A 116 3.19 3.83 -20.44
N VAL A 117 4.34 3.16 -20.27
CA VAL A 117 5.51 3.30 -21.16
C VAL A 117 5.97 1.94 -21.72
N CYS A 118 5.03 1.00 -21.89
CA CYS A 118 5.21 -0.13 -22.81
C CYS A 118 4.04 -0.14 -23.80
#